data_AF-A0A0D0LXU1-F1
#
_entry.id   AF-A0A0D0LXU1-F1
#
_cell.length_a   1.000
_cell.length_b   1.000
_cell.length_c   1.000
_cell.angle_alpha   90.00
_cell.angle_beta   90.00
_cell.angle_gamma   90.00
#
_symmetry.space_group_name_H-M   'P 1'
#
loop_
_entity.id
_entity.type
_entity.pdbx_description
1 polymer ?
#
loop_
_entity_poly.entity_id
_entity_poly.type
_entity_poly.pdbx_seq_one_letter_code
_entity_poly.pdbx_strand_id
1 'polypeptide(L)'
;MLARLASLLSLWLAMLAAGAAGTGAAAAETLQAADGSIELRRGTITTSVDGITRTGPVELSYHWDRQHRGQPGLASFDLPLTLAAAPETPWGIFIPRVGNVFEVQLNGALLQVYGDMSVGNEADYAKAPIYVPVPGRLLQAGENHLQIRLRADSARRAGLSRVVVGPATPVRTEFFESAYAWRFTGSVLLTAFSLIVGSIALALWLTQVDTGAVGRHRRDGIYLWAALAEFCWAVRVADGVIAEPPLPWVPWGVLMAACYAGWAASAMMFCYHLAGWARNPRLQWLRWPLAAVVAGTVVASTLALQREQPVWLTGWLAIEIVIIGVFVSGFVVSTVRHPSTERMLVALAALVTVAFGVRDWLVIRLSDAYGETTWVRYSSIFFGIALLLIVLRRFHAVSTQARGWVAALADRVAQRERELASTYAELEQVARDQARTHERERILRDMHDGVGSHISSAIRQLQSGQTSSEELLRTLRDSLDQLKLSIDSIHLPPGDVGALLAALRYRLEPRLAAAGIEFEWAVDEVAPVQLLDAHAMRQLQFLLFEAISNVLQHAQASVLRIEADMQGDTVRLRVIDNGRGFDASQVPRALWERAGAIGARLSVESRPGRTVVQLAFG
;
A
#
# COMPACT_ATOMS: atom_id res chain seq x y z
N MET A 1 -8.35 30.42 -1.44
CA MET A 1 -7.71 30.15 -0.13
C MET A 1 -8.49 30.78 1.02
N LEU A 2 -8.79 32.08 0.97
CA LEU A 2 -9.63 32.80 1.97
C LEU A 2 -11.03 32.19 2.17
N ALA A 3 -11.72 31.77 1.10
CA ALA A 3 -13.04 31.13 1.22
C ALA A 3 -13.02 29.77 1.96
N ARG A 4 -11.96 28.97 1.76
CA ARG A 4 -11.74 27.70 2.51
C ARG A 4 -11.34 27.94 3.96
N LEU A 5 -10.67 29.07 4.22
CA LEU A 5 -10.33 29.56 5.55
C LEU A 5 -11.61 29.96 6.30
N ALA A 6 -12.50 30.71 5.64
CA ALA A 6 -13.79 31.12 6.21
C ALA A 6 -14.68 29.91 6.52
N SER A 7 -14.71 28.87 5.66
CA SER A 7 -15.49 27.65 5.92
C SER A 7 -14.92 26.80 7.06
N LEU A 8 -13.60 26.76 7.22
CA LEU A 8 -12.98 26.06 8.36
C LEU A 8 -13.19 26.86 9.64
N LEU A 9 -12.97 28.18 9.61
CA LEU A 9 -13.21 29.05 10.74
C LEU A 9 -14.68 29.01 11.18
N SER A 10 -15.63 28.95 10.24
CA SER A 10 -17.06 28.85 10.55
C SER A 10 -17.43 27.50 11.17
N LEU A 11 -16.83 26.39 10.71
CA LEU A 11 -17.04 25.07 11.32
C LEU A 11 -16.51 25.04 12.77
N TRP A 12 -15.34 25.64 13.00
CA TRP A 12 -14.75 25.77 14.33
C TRP A 12 -15.52 26.73 15.24
N LEU A 13 -15.99 27.86 14.71
CA LEU A 13 -16.85 28.78 15.44
C LEU A 13 -18.21 28.15 15.76
N ALA A 14 -18.77 27.33 14.87
CA ALA A 14 -19.99 26.58 15.13
C ALA A 14 -19.79 25.51 16.22
N MET A 15 -18.65 24.82 16.23
CA MET A 15 -18.31 23.87 17.31
C MET A 15 -18.04 24.57 18.64
N LEU A 16 -17.34 25.71 18.63
CA LEU A 16 -17.15 26.55 19.81
C LEU A 16 -18.48 27.09 20.33
N ALA A 17 -19.39 27.51 19.45
CA ALA A 17 -20.72 27.96 19.80
C ALA A 17 -21.58 26.82 20.36
N ALA A 18 -21.50 25.62 19.80
CA ALA A 18 -22.20 24.44 20.32
C ALA A 18 -21.65 24.01 21.71
N GLY A 19 -20.33 24.06 21.90
CA GLY A 19 -19.70 23.80 23.20
C GLY A 19 -19.98 24.88 24.25
N ALA A 20 -20.02 26.15 23.84
CA ALA A 20 -20.35 27.28 24.72
C ALA A 20 -21.85 27.34 25.06
N ALA A 21 -22.74 27.03 24.11
CA ALA A 21 -24.18 26.93 24.36
C ALA A 21 -24.49 25.77 25.32
N GLY A 22 -23.75 24.67 25.23
CA GLY A 22 -23.87 23.53 26.14
C GLY A 22 -23.36 23.79 27.58
N THR A 23 -22.37 24.67 27.76
CA THR A 23 -21.69 24.89 29.05
C THR A 23 -22.07 26.18 29.76
N GLY A 24 -22.47 27.23 29.03
CA GLY A 24 -22.84 28.54 29.57
C GLY A 24 -24.34 28.79 29.64
N ALA A 25 -25.09 28.45 28.57
CA ALA A 25 -26.54 28.71 28.54
C ALA A 25 -27.32 27.71 29.39
N ALA A 26 -26.96 26.41 29.35
CA ALA A 26 -27.58 25.39 30.21
C ALA A 26 -27.21 25.49 31.70
N ALA A 27 -26.32 26.40 32.10
CA ALA A 27 -26.05 26.68 33.52
C ALA A 27 -26.64 28.01 33.98
N ALA A 28 -26.80 28.99 33.08
CA ALA A 28 -27.31 30.32 33.40
C ALA A 28 -28.82 30.48 33.14
N GLU A 29 -29.41 29.81 32.15
CA GLU A 29 -30.86 29.88 31.85
C GLU A 29 -31.70 28.87 32.66
N THR A 30 -31.11 27.74 33.08
CA THR A 30 -31.77 26.70 33.91
C THR A 30 -31.87 27.07 35.40
N LEU A 31 -31.45 28.29 35.76
CA LEU A 31 -31.61 28.87 37.10
C LEU A 31 -32.93 29.63 37.27
N GLN A 32 -33.86 29.55 36.32
CA GLN A 32 -35.27 29.80 36.60
C GLN A 32 -35.83 28.59 37.34
N ALA A 33 -36.17 28.79 38.62
CA ALA A 33 -36.63 27.78 39.54
C ALA A 33 -37.59 26.79 38.87
N ALA A 34 -37.14 25.54 38.73
CA ALA A 34 -38.03 24.41 38.54
C ALA A 34 -39.13 24.50 39.60
N ASP A 35 -40.38 24.29 39.21
CA ASP A 35 -41.56 24.50 40.05
C ASP A 35 -41.36 23.86 41.45
N GLY A 36 -41.19 24.70 42.48
CA GLY A 36 -40.96 24.26 43.87
C GLY A 36 -39.52 23.98 44.32
N SER A 37 -38.49 24.26 43.52
CA SER A 37 -37.07 24.15 43.96
C SER A 37 -36.58 25.39 44.72
N ILE A 38 -35.75 25.17 45.75
CA ILE A 38 -35.21 26.18 46.65
C ILE A 38 -33.68 26.14 46.58
N GLU A 39 -33.07 27.27 46.23
CA GLU A 39 -31.62 27.42 46.21
C GLU A 39 -31.13 27.99 47.56
N LEU A 40 -30.39 27.17 48.30
CA LEU A 40 -29.78 27.55 49.57
C LEU A 40 -28.49 28.32 49.31
N ARG A 41 -28.51 29.63 49.60
CA ARG A 41 -27.38 30.55 49.38
C ARG A 41 -26.74 31.04 50.66
N ARG A 42 -27.44 30.98 51.80
CA ARG A 42 -26.98 31.52 53.09
C ARG A 42 -27.16 30.49 54.18
N GLY A 43 -26.30 30.56 55.19
CA GLY A 43 -26.39 29.74 56.39
C GLY A 43 -25.34 30.13 57.41
N THR A 44 -25.00 29.21 58.29
CA THR A 44 -23.87 29.33 59.23
C THR A 44 -22.83 28.28 58.93
N ILE A 45 -21.55 28.66 59.00
CA ILE A 45 -20.42 27.74 58.88
C ILE A 45 -19.68 27.67 60.20
N THR A 46 -19.35 26.45 60.62
CA THR A 46 -18.42 26.19 61.72
C THR A 46 -17.18 25.53 61.14
N THR A 47 -16.04 26.22 61.20
CA THR A 47 -14.76 25.73 60.68
C THR A 47 -13.83 25.38 61.84
N SER A 48 -13.07 24.29 61.70
CA SER A 48 -12.05 23.87 62.65
C SER A 48 -10.73 23.71 61.91
N VAL A 49 -9.76 24.57 62.25
CA VAL A 49 -8.40 24.58 61.67
C VAL A 49 -7.42 24.65 62.83
N ASP A 50 -6.43 23.76 62.85
CA ASP A 50 -5.44 23.66 63.93
C ASP A 50 -6.07 23.60 65.35
N GLY A 51 -7.22 22.93 65.48
CA GLY A 51 -7.98 22.81 66.74
C GLY A 51 -8.76 24.06 67.15
N ILE A 52 -8.63 25.17 66.40
CA ILE A 52 -9.38 26.40 66.64
C ILE A 52 -10.70 26.32 65.87
N THR A 53 -11.81 26.34 66.60
CA THR A 53 -13.15 26.33 66.01
C THR A 53 -13.72 27.74 65.94
N ARG A 54 -14.23 28.13 64.76
CA ARG A 54 -14.87 29.43 64.52
C ARG A 54 -16.22 29.22 63.86
N THR A 55 -17.24 29.92 64.35
CA THR A 55 -18.59 29.90 63.77
C THR A 55 -18.95 31.28 63.28
N GLY A 56 -19.54 31.37 62.09
CA GLY A 56 -19.97 32.63 61.51
C GLY A 56 -20.99 32.45 60.38
N PRO A 57 -21.61 33.54 59.91
CA PRO A 57 -22.48 33.50 58.74
C PRO A 57 -21.68 33.15 57.48
N VAL A 58 -22.30 32.43 56.56
CA VAL A 58 -21.71 32.05 55.28
C VAL A 58 -22.66 32.34 54.12
N GLU A 59 -22.08 32.81 53.02
CA GLU A 59 -22.76 32.93 51.73
C GLU A 59 -22.08 32.00 50.72
N LEU A 60 -22.87 31.16 50.04
CA LEU A 60 -22.38 30.18 49.07
C LEU A 60 -22.23 30.82 47.66
N SER A 61 -21.18 30.51 46.91
CA SER A 61 -20.25 29.38 47.07
C SER A 61 -19.08 29.68 48.02
N TYR A 62 -18.74 28.71 48.87
CA TYR A 62 -17.66 28.80 49.84
C TYR A 62 -16.39 28.10 49.33
N HIS A 63 -15.26 28.82 49.29
CA HIS A 63 -13.97 28.28 48.83
C HIS A 63 -12.98 28.14 49.99
N TRP A 64 -12.78 26.91 50.49
CA TRP A 64 -11.96 26.65 51.68
C TRP A 64 -10.51 27.12 51.51
N ASP A 65 -9.86 26.73 50.41
CA ASP A 65 -8.43 27.02 50.19
C ASP A 65 -8.11 28.52 50.19
N ARG A 66 -9.08 29.39 49.87
CA ARG A 66 -8.90 30.84 49.89
C ARG A 66 -9.01 31.42 51.28
N GLN A 67 -10.01 30.97 52.05
CA GLN A 67 -10.25 31.49 53.39
C GLN A 67 -9.22 30.98 54.40
N HIS A 68 -8.76 29.74 54.24
CA HIS A 68 -7.83 29.09 55.18
C HIS A 68 -6.46 28.80 54.57
N ARG A 69 -6.10 29.48 53.46
CA ARG A 69 -4.78 29.36 52.79
C ARG A 69 -4.37 27.92 52.46
N GLY A 70 -5.34 27.04 52.22
CA GLY A 70 -5.11 25.63 51.87
C GLY A 70 -4.67 24.74 53.03
N GLN A 71 -4.79 25.20 54.29
CA GLN A 71 -4.58 24.35 55.46
C GLN A 71 -5.67 23.29 55.56
N PRO A 72 -5.35 22.07 56.03
CA PRO A 72 -6.36 21.05 56.26
C PRO A 72 -7.27 21.41 57.45
N GLY A 73 -8.50 20.93 57.44
CA GLY A 73 -9.44 21.14 58.54
C GLY A 73 -10.83 20.56 58.27
N LEU A 74 -11.76 20.88 59.17
CA LEU A 74 -13.16 20.44 59.09
C LEU A 74 -14.07 21.65 58.93
N ALA A 75 -15.13 21.51 58.15
CA ALA A 75 -16.19 22.49 58.01
C ALA A 75 -17.56 21.83 58.19
N SER A 76 -18.44 22.46 58.97
CA SER A 76 -19.85 22.12 59.08
C SER A 76 -20.68 23.30 58.58
N PHE A 77 -21.48 23.08 57.54
CA PHE A 77 -22.39 24.06 56.98
C PHE A 77 -23.80 23.74 57.45
N ASP A 78 -24.42 24.67 58.16
CA ASP A 78 -25.81 24.59 58.61
C ASP A 78 -26.64 25.54 57.74
N LEU A 79 -27.45 24.96 56.86
CA LEU A 79 -28.26 25.67 55.88
C LEU A 79 -29.74 25.58 56.30
N PRO A 80 -30.37 26.68 56.72
CA PRO A 80 -31.78 26.69 57.09
C PRO A 80 -32.66 26.58 55.84
N LEU A 81 -33.70 25.75 55.93
CA LEU A 81 -34.68 25.50 54.88
C LEU A 81 -36.09 25.65 55.46
N THR A 82 -36.85 26.64 55.02
CA THR A 82 -38.24 26.83 55.48
C THR A 82 -39.22 26.32 54.44
N LEU A 83 -40.13 25.42 54.84
CA LEU A 83 -41.15 24.82 53.99
C LEU A 83 -42.55 25.24 54.44
N ALA A 84 -43.42 25.60 53.49
CA ALA A 84 -44.81 25.96 53.79
C ALA A 84 -45.65 24.75 54.25
N ALA A 85 -45.36 23.56 53.72
CA ALA A 85 -46.01 22.30 54.08
C ALA A 85 -45.01 21.14 53.98
N ALA A 86 -45.27 20.06 54.70
CA ALA A 86 -44.50 18.83 54.54
C ALA A 86 -44.81 18.22 53.15
N PRO A 87 -43.79 17.93 52.32
CA PRO A 87 -44.02 17.49 50.97
C PRO A 87 -44.56 16.06 50.89
N GLU A 88 -45.58 15.85 50.05
CA GLU A 88 -46.17 14.53 49.79
C GLU A 88 -45.29 13.66 48.88
N THR A 89 -44.45 14.30 48.06
CA THR A 89 -43.51 13.63 47.15
C THR A 89 -42.10 13.63 47.74
N PRO A 90 -41.27 12.63 47.41
CA PRO A 90 -39.87 12.64 47.81
C PRO A 90 -39.15 13.83 47.18
N TRP A 91 -38.23 14.40 47.93
CA TRP A 91 -37.39 15.52 47.49
C TRP A 91 -35.97 15.03 47.17
N GLY A 92 -35.18 15.88 46.55
CA GLY A 92 -33.77 15.64 46.25
C GLY A 92 -32.94 16.85 46.59
N ILE A 93 -31.70 16.60 47.02
CA ILE A 93 -30.67 17.63 47.22
C ILE A 93 -29.65 17.47 46.10
N PHE A 94 -29.44 18.54 45.35
CA PHE A 94 -28.41 18.63 44.33
C PHE A 94 -27.28 19.54 44.80
N ILE A 95 -26.06 19.00 44.76
CA ILE A 95 -24.84 19.72 45.10
C ILE A 95 -23.89 19.67 43.89
N PRO A 96 -23.75 20.79 43.13
CA PRO A 96 -22.85 20.87 41.98
C PRO A 96 -21.40 20.51 42.30
N ARG A 97 -20.90 20.95 43.46
CA ARG A 97 -19.56 20.66 43.95
C ARG A 97 -19.51 20.76 45.48
N VAL A 98 -18.94 19.75 46.10
CA VAL A 98 -18.67 19.69 47.54
C VAL A 98 -17.24 19.19 47.74
N GLY A 99 -16.70 19.36 48.95
CA GLY A 99 -15.38 18.90 49.33
C GLY A 99 -15.17 17.40 49.13
N ASN A 100 -13.93 16.96 49.33
CA ASN A 100 -13.45 15.64 48.92
C ASN A 100 -14.18 14.50 49.63
N VAL A 101 -14.38 14.69 50.94
CA VAL A 101 -15.05 13.75 51.84
C VAL A 101 -16.07 14.56 52.62
N PHE A 102 -17.30 14.09 52.65
CA PHE A 102 -18.40 14.81 53.27
C PHE A 102 -19.54 13.89 53.68
N GLU A 103 -20.35 14.37 54.61
CA GLU A 103 -21.60 13.77 55.02
C GLU A 103 -22.73 14.79 54.93
N VAL A 104 -23.91 14.29 54.57
CA VAL A 104 -25.14 15.10 54.45
C VAL A 104 -26.13 14.61 55.48
N GLN A 105 -26.60 15.52 56.33
CA GLN A 105 -27.58 15.27 57.37
C GLN A 105 -28.75 16.23 57.21
N LEU A 106 -29.97 15.76 57.50
CA LEU A 106 -31.17 16.58 57.48
C LEU A 106 -31.93 16.36 58.78
N ASN A 107 -32.21 17.44 59.52
CA ASN A 107 -32.91 17.38 60.80
C ASN A 107 -32.29 16.38 61.79
N GLY A 108 -30.96 16.27 61.79
CA GLY A 108 -30.19 15.31 62.60
C GLY A 108 -30.16 13.87 62.09
N ALA A 109 -30.92 13.55 61.03
CA ALA A 109 -30.86 12.24 60.38
C ALA A 109 -29.75 12.22 59.31
N LEU A 110 -28.87 11.22 59.39
CA LEU A 110 -27.82 11.01 58.40
C LEU A 110 -28.41 10.47 57.09
N LEU A 111 -28.27 11.24 56.00
CA LEU A 111 -28.76 10.84 54.68
C LEU A 111 -27.72 10.03 53.91
N GLN A 112 -26.50 10.56 53.81
CA GLN A 112 -25.44 9.93 53.04
C GLN A 112 -24.05 10.34 53.52
N VAL A 113 -23.09 9.40 53.42
CA VAL A 113 -21.67 9.60 53.75
C VAL A 113 -20.85 9.25 52.51
N TYR A 114 -19.90 10.13 52.17
CA TYR A 114 -18.97 9.96 51.06
C TYR A 114 -17.54 9.99 51.59
N GLY A 115 -16.93 8.80 51.73
CA GLY A 115 -15.58 8.61 52.28
C GLY A 115 -15.53 8.60 53.81
N ASP A 116 -14.32 8.52 54.38
CA ASP A 116 -14.08 8.53 55.83
C ASP A 116 -13.59 9.91 56.30
N MET A 117 -14.38 10.59 57.13
CA MET A 117 -14.03 11.91 57.67
C MET A 117 -12.81 11.88 58.61
N SER A 118 -12.46 10.72 59.16
CA SER A 118 -11.33 10.55 60.07
C SER A 118 -9.99 10.42 59.34
N VAL A 119 -10.00 9.90 58.11
CA VAL A 119 -8.79 9.66 57.30
C VAL A 119 -8.66 10.75 56.23
N GLY A 120 -7.50 11.41 56.20
CA GLY A 120 -7.22 12.47 55.21
C GLY A 120 -6.56 11.93 53.96
N ASN A 121 -6.70 12.64 52.84
CA ASN A 121 -5.94 12.40 51.61
C ASN A 121 -6.16 11.02 50.94
N GLU A 122 -7.32 10.38 51.13
CA GLU A 122 -7.73 9.17 50.41
C GLU A 122 -8.66 9.52 49.24
N ALA A 123 -9.96 9.22 49.36
CA ALA A 123 -10.96 9.41 48.32
C ALA A 123 -11.24 10.89 48.02
N ASP A 124 -11.62 11.18 46.78
CA ASP A 124 -12.01 12.49 46.29
C ASP A 124 -13.34 12.43 45.53
N TYR A 125 -14.43 12.64 46.27
CA TYR A 125 -15.79 12.68 45.74
C TYR A 125 -16.16 14.05 45.16
N ALA A 126 -15.28 15.06 45.20
CA ALA A 126 -15.54 16.38 44.64
C ALA A 126 -15.55 16.40 43.09
N LYS A 127 -15.18 15.27 42.46
CA LYS A 127 -14.96 15.12 41.02
C LYS A 127 -16.27 15.13 40.21
N ALA A 128 -17.34 14.58 40.77
CA ALA A 128 -18.67 14.54 40.16
C ALA A 128 -19.68 15.40 40.95
N PRO A 129 -20.74 15.90 40.31
CA PRO A 129 -21.87 16.47 41.05
C PRO A 129 -22.59 15.39 41.84
N ILE A 130 -23.26 15.79 42.92
CA ILE A 130 -23.89 14.88 43.89
C ILE A 130 -25.39 15.10 43.90
N TYR A 131 -26.13 14.00 43.92
CA TYR A 131 -27.57 13.96 44.17
C TYR A 131 -27.86 13.07 45.37
N VAL A 132 -28.55 13.61 46.36
CA VAL A 132 -28.96 12.88 47.56
C VAL A 132 -30.49 12.82 47.61
N PRO A 133 -31.10 11.63 47.53
CA PRO A 133 -32.55 11.50 47.68
C PRO A 133 -32.96 11.77 49.13
N VAL A 134 -34.02 12.55 49.31
CA VAL A 134 -34.60 12.90 50.62
C VAL A 134 -35.95 12.22 50.78
N PRO A 135 -36.07 11.26 51.72
CA PRO A 135 -37.37 10.70 52.11
C PRO A 135 -38.30 11.82 52.63
N GLY A 136 -39.51 11.93 52.07
CA GLY A 136 -40.48 12.97 52.44
C GLY A 136 -40.77 13.03 53.95
N ARG A 137 -40.73 11.90 54.65
CA ARG A 137 -40.89 11.78 56.11
C ARG A 137 -39.86 12.55 56.95
N LEU A 138 -38.70 12.89 56.38
CA LEU A 138 -37.66 13.65 57.08
C LEU A 138 -37.87 15.16 56.95
N LEU A 139 -38.69 15.60 55.99
CA LEU A 139 -39.05 17.01 55.79
C LEU A 139 -40.31 17.34 56.58
N GLN A 140 -40.25 18.45 57.30
CA GLN A 140 -41.33 18.94 58.15
C GLN A 140 -41.85 20.27 57.62
N ALA A 141 -43.12 20.58 57.90
CA ALA A 141 -43.63 21.93 57.67
C ALA A 141 -42.93 22.89 58.66
N GLY A 142 -42.49 24.05 58.18
CA GLY A 142 -41.71 25.01 58.96
C GLY A 142 -40.20 24.89 58.74
N GLU A 143 -39.42 25.03 59.81
CA GLU A 143 -37.96 25.03 59.75
C GLU A 143 -37.38 23.62 59.64
N ASN A 144 -36.48 23.45 58.67
CA ASN A 144 -35.66 22.27 58.47
C ASN A 144 -34.19 22.71 58.45
N HIS A 145 -33.30 21.85 58.95
CA HIS A 145 -31.88 22.12 59.00
C HIS A 145 -31.12 21.10 58.15
N LEU A 146 -30.57 21.57 57.04
CA LEU A 146 -29.65 20.81 56.20
C LEU A 146 -28.23 21.07 56.69
N GLN A 147 -27.58 20.03 57.23
CA GLN A 147 -26.20 20.09 57.66
C GLN A 147 -25.31 19.32 56.68
N ILE A 148 -24.28 19.98 56.15
CA ILE A 148 -23.26 19.37 55.31
C ILE A 148 -21.92 19.51 56.02
N ARG A 149 -21.35 18.39 56.47
CA ARG A 149 -20.01 18.39 57.06
C ARG A 149 -19.02 17.88 56.05
N LEU A 150 -17.91 18.58 55.88
CA LEU A 150 -16.86 18.18 54.96
C LEU A 150 -15.49 18.29 55.62
N ARG A 151 -14.60 17.41 55.18
CA ARG A 151 -13.16 17.51 55.44
C ARG A 151 -12.50 18.23 54.28
N ALA A 152 -11.74 19.25 54.62
CA ALA A 152 -10.89 19.95 53.68
C ALA A 152 -9.46 19.47 53.86
N ASP A 153 -8.92 18.82 52.82
CA ASP A 153 -7.50 18.46 52.78
C ASP A 153 -6.72 19.42 51.89
N SER A 154 -5.42 19.56 52.16
CA SER A 154 -4.55 20.48 51.44
C SER A 154 -4.48 20.18 49.94
N ALA A 155 -4.48 21.24 49.12
CA ALA A 155 -4.38 21.19 47.67
C ALA A 155 -5.50 20.43 46.93
N ARG A 156 -6.62 20.11 47.60
CA ARG A 156 -7.76 19.40 46.98
C ARG A 156 -8.93 20.29 46.55
N ARG A 157 -8.84 21.62 46.68
CA ARG A 157 -9.94 22.55 46.35
C ARG A 157 -11.23 22.20 47.10
N ALA A 158 -11.14 22.09 48.42
CA ALA A 158 -12.31 21.87 49.26
C ALA A 158 -13.21 23.11 49.34
N GLY A 159 -14.48 22.91 49.68
CA GLY A 159 -15.49 23.96 49.68
C GLY A 159 -16.89 23.41 49.44
N LEU A 160 -17.86 24.32 49.37
CA LEU A 160 -19.26 23.99 49.13
C LEU A 160 -19.84 24.97 48.09
N SER A 161 -20.30 24.45 46.96
CA SER A 161 -21.08 25.24 46.01
C SER A 161 -22.49 25.49 46.55
N ARG A 162 -23.26 26.34 45.87
CA ARG A 162 -24.69 26.50 46.16
C ARG A 162 -25.42 25.17 46.12
N VAL A 163 -26.42 25.00 46.99
CA VAL A 163 -27.17 23.75 47.14
C VAL A 163 -28.60 23.98 46.69
N VAL A 164 -29.13 23.08 45.87
CA VAL A 164 -30.52 23.14 45.39
C VAL A 164 -31.30 22.00 46.04
N VAL A 165 -32.46 22.32 46.62
CA VAL A 165 -33.33 21.35 47.28
C VAL A 165 -34.73 21.49 46.71
N GLY A 166 -35.40 20.40 46.34
CA GLY A 166 -36.74 20.46 45.77
C GLY A 166 -37.29 19.08 45.41
N PRO A 167 -38.39 19.01 44.64
CA PRO A 167 -38.98 17.73 44.25
C PRO A 167 -37.98 16.82 43.53
N ALA A 168 -37.99 15.52 43.86
CA ALA A 168 -36.93 14.60 43.44
C ALA A 168 -36.72 14.52 41.92
N THR A 169 -37.80 14.51 41.13
CA THR A 169 -37.74 14.36 39.68
C THR A 169 -37.16 15.60 38.99
N PRO A 170 -37.72 16.82 39.14
CA PRO A 170 -37.14 18.03 38.54
C PRO A 170 -35.69 18.27 38.95
N VAL A 171 -35.37 18.12 40.24
CA VAL A 171 -33.99 18.30 40.73
C VAL A 171 -33.03 17.31 40.06
N ARG A 172 -33.47 16.06 39.87
CA ARG A 172 -32.64 15.04 39.22
C ARG A 172 -32.46 15.31 37.72
N THR A 173 -33.54 15.55 36.98
CA THR A 173 -33.51 15.65 35.52
C THR A 173 -32.93 16.97 35.02
N GLU A 174 -33.31 18.10 35.64
CA GLU A 174 -32.93 19.42 35.14
C GLU A 174 -31.53 19.84 35.61
N PHE A 175 -31.17 19.51 36.86
CA PHE A 175 -29.91 19.94 37.46
C PHE A 175 -28.85 18.82 37.52
N PHE A 176 -29.18 17.67 38.08
CA PHE A 176 -28.17 16.61 38.30
C PHE A 176 -27.75 15.93 36.99
N GLU A 177 -28.69 15.44 36.19
CA GLU A 177 -28.39 14.68 34.97
C GLU A 177 -27.61 15.53 33.95
N SER A 178 -27.97 16.81 33.79
CA SER A 178 -27.26 17.75 32.94
C SER A 178 -25.82 18.00 33.43
N ALA A 179 -25.64 18.32 34.72
CA ALA A 179 -24.31 18.54 35.30
C ALA A 179 -23.45 17.27 35.28
N TYR A 180 -24.05 16.11 35.54
CA TYR A 180 -23.40 14.81 35.51
C TYR A 180 -22.95 14.45 34.10
N ALA A 181 -23.79 14.69 33.09
CA ALA A 181 -23.46 14.47 31.69
C ALA A 181 -22.22 15.29 31.27
N TRP A 182 -22.15 16.56 31.63
CA TRP A 182 -21.01 17.41 31.26
C TRP A 182 -19.73 17.10 32.04
N ARG A 183 -19.80 16.80 33.34
CA ARG A 183 -18.60 16.59 34.16
C ARG A 183 -18.10 15.15 34.12
N PHE A 184 -18.98 14.19 34.35
CA PHE A 184 -18.62 12.78 34.47
C PHE A 184 -18.65 12.11 33.11
N THR A 185 -19.81 12.07 32.45
CA THR A 185 -19.98 11.38 31.15
C THR A 185 -19.08 11.99 30.08
N GLY A 186 -18.96 13.33 30.04
CA GLY A 186 -18.05 14.04 29.15
C GLY A 186 -16.59 13.62 29.33
N SER A 187 -16.14 13.44 30.58
CA SER A 187 -14.77 12.97 30.86
C SER A 187 -14.56 11.53 30.38
N VAL A 188 -15.53 10.63 30.59
CA VAL A 188 -15.46 9.24 30.06
C VAL A 188 -15.34 9.23 28.54
N LEU A 189 -16.21 9.98 27.85
CA LEU A 189 -16.21 10.05 26.38
C LEU A 189 -14.91 10.64 25.84
N LEU A 190 -14.38 11.69 26.48
CA LEU A 190 -13.10 12.30 26.11
C LEU A 190 -11.92 11.35 26.33
N THR A 191 -11.90 10.62 27.44
CA THR A 191 -10.87 9.59 27.68
C THR A 191 -10.92 8.51 26.61
N ALA A 192 -12.10 7.98 26.28
CA ALA A 192 -12.26 6.99 25.23
C ALA A 192 -11.82 7.53 23.85
N PHE A 193 -12.24 8.76 23.51
CA PHE A 193 -11.82 9.44 22.28
C PHE A 193 -10.30 9.57 22.19
N SER A 194 -9.65 10.08 23.24
CA SER A 194 -8.20 10.23 23.28
C SER A 194 -7.46 8.89 23.19
N LEU A 195 -7.96 7.82 23.83
CA LEU A 195 -7.39 6.49 23.68
C LEU A 195 -7.48 5.97 22.24
N ILE A 196 -8.62 6.19 21.56
CA ILE A 196 -8.80 5.79 20.15
C ILE A 196 -7.84 6.56 19.25
N VAL A 197 -7.82 7.90 19.36
CA VAL A 197 -6.95 8.76 18.54
C VAL A 197 -5.47 8.44 18.79
N GLY A 198 -5.08 8.27 20.06
CA GLY A 198 -3.73 7.89 20.46
C GLY A 198 -3.32 6.51 19.92
N SER A 199 -4.22 5.54 19.95
CA SER A 199 -3.98 4.19 19.41
C SER A 199 -3.84 4.19 17.89
N ILE A 200 -4.68 4.95 17.17
CA ILE A 200 -4.55 5.13 15.72
C ILE A 200 -3.21 5.79 15.38
N ALA A 201 -2.83 6.85 16.10
CA ALA A 201 -1.56 7.52 15.91
C ALA A 201 -0.37 6.58 16.19
N LEU A 202 -0.43 5.78 17.26
CA LEU A 202 0.59 4.80 17.57
C LEU A 202 0.68 3.71 16.49
N ALA A 203 -0.46 3.20 16.02
CA ALA A 203 -0.51 2.23 14.92
C ALA A 203 0.12 2.80 13.66
N LEU A 204 -0.23 4.03 13.26
CA LEU A 204 0.39 4.71 12.12
C LEU A 204 1.90 4.85 12.28
N TRP A 205 2.39 5.19 13.48
CA TRP A 205 3.82 5.26 13.76
C TRP A 205 4.53 3.90 13.66
N LEU A 206 3.87 2.82 14.10
CA LEU A 206 4.40 1.45 14.04
C LEU A 206 4.40 0.90 12.60
N THR A 207 3.40 1.24 11.78
CA THR A 207 3.21 0.68 10.43
C THR A 207 3.84 1.52 9.32
N GLN A 208 3.89 2.86 9.46
CA GLN A 208 4.51 3.72 8.44
C GLN A 208 6.03 3.71 8.58
N VAL A 209 6.67 2.88 7.77
CA VAL A 209 8.11 2.92 7.53
C VAL A 209 8.33 3.64 6.22
N ASP A 210 8.96 4.81 6.26
CA ASP A 210 9.30 5.58 5.06
C ASP A 210 10.32 4.76 4.25
N THR A 211 9.88 4.16 3.13
CA THR A 211 10.70 3.30 2.27
C THR A 211 11.47 4.08 1.20
N GLY A 212 11.33 5.41 1.17
CA GLY A 212 11.78 6.26 0.06
C GLY A 212 13.27 6.64 0.03
N ALA A 213 14.07 6.33 1.05
CA ALA A 213 15.49 6.69 1.09
C ALA A 213 16.37 5.44 1.22
N VAL A 214 17.36 5.31 0.32
CA VAL A 214 18.49 4.38 0.48
C VAL A 214 19.24 4.78 1.74
N GLY A 215 18.89 4.18 2.88
CA GLY A 215 19.48 4.46 4.20
C GLY A 215 18.44 4.64 5.32
N ARG A 216 18.63 3.86 6.41
CA ARG A 216 17.89 3.81 7.69
C ARG A 216 16.41 4.19 7.65
N HIS A 217 15.56 3.17 7.77
CA HIS A 217 14.14 3.26 8.15
C HIS A 217 13.87 4.42 9.12
N ARG A 218 13.22 5.49 8.64
CA ARG A 218 12.93 6.65 9.49
C ARG A 218 11.42 6.80 9.64
N ARG A 219 10.91 6.43 10.81
CA ARG A 219 9.51 6.64 11.20
C ARG A 219 9.23 8.14 11.32
N ASP A 220 8.05 8.58 10.89
CA ASP A 220 7.64 9.97 11.05
C ASP A 220 7.29 10.25 12.52
N GLY A 221 8.10 11.09 13.18
CA GLY A 221 7.95 11.41 14.60
C GLY A 221 6.64 12.12 14.95
N ILE A 222 5.95 12.68 13.96
CA ILE A 222 4.65 13.35 14.14
C ILE A 222 3.64 12.41 14.83
N TYR A 223 3.53 11.17 14.37
CA TYR A 223 2.55 10.21 14.91
C TYR A 223 2.90 9.72 16.31
N LEU A 224 4.18 9.58 16.64
CA LEU A 224 4.63 9.21 17.99
C LEU A 224 4.24 10.29 19.02
N TRP A 225 4.53 11.55 18.71
CA TRP A 225 4.22 12.65 19.61
C TRP A 225 2.71 12.91 19.72
N ALA A 226 1.96 12.70 18.64
CA ALA A 226 0.49 12.71 18.71
C ALA A 226 -0.04 11.60 19.64
N ALA A 227 0.48 10.37 19.51
CA ALA A 227 0.09 9.26 20.37
C ALA A 227 0.41 9.54 21.84
N LEU A 228 1.62 10.00 22.14
CA LEU A 228 2.03 10.31 23.50
C LEU A 228 1.20 11.46 24.11
N ALA A 229 0.89 12.49 23.31
CA ALA A 229 0.01 13.57 23.75
C ALA A 229 -1.36 13.04 24.16
N GLU A 230 -2.00 12.25 23.30
CA GLU A 230 -3.34 11.71 23.56
C GLU A 230 -3.38 10.70 24.71
N PHE A 231 -2.36 9.86 24.89
CA PHE A 231 -2.29 8.95 26.04
C PHE A 231 -2.11 9.71 27.37
N CYS A 232 -1.21 10.70 27.40
CA CYS A 232 -1.05 11.57 28.56
C CYS A 232 -2.37 12.29 28.91
N TRP A 233 -3.08 12.77 27.88
CA TRP A 233 -4.37 13.43 28.07
C TRP A 233 -5.46 12.48 28.56
N ALA A 234 -5.54 11.27 28.00
CA ALA A 234 -6.51 10.26 28.40
C ALA A 234 -6.39 9.93 29.90
N VAL A 235 -5.17 9.74 30.40
CA VAL A 235 -4.90 9.51 31.83
C VAL A 235 -5.31 10.73 32.67
N ARG A 236 -4.95 11.94 32.23
CA ARG A 236 -5.27 13.18 32.94
C ARG A 236 -6.77 13.45 33.03
N VAL A 237 -7.53 13.14 31.97
CA VAL A 237 -8.99 13.32 31.95
C VAL A 237 -9.69 12.20 32.72
N ALA A 238 -9.16 10.98 32.69
CA ALA A 238 -9.69 9.83 33.44
C ALA A 238 -9.67 10.07 34.96
N ASP A 239 -8.73 10.88 35.47
CA ASP A 239 -8.73 11.31 36.87
C ASP A 239 -10.06 11.95 37.28
N GLY A 240 -10.80 12.58 36.37
CA GLY A 240 -12.12 13.17 36.64
C GLY A 240 -13.22 12.16 36.98
N VAL A 241 -12.99 10.87 36.76
CA VAL A 241 -13.96 9.79 37.07
C VAL A 241 -13.48 8.83 38.16
N ILE A 242 -12.22 8.94 38.59
CA ILE A 242 -11.61 8.09 39.60
C ILE A 242 -11.83 8.74 40.97
N ALA A 243 -12.88 8.35 41.69
CA ALA A 243 -13.13 8.85 43.05
C ALA A 243 -12.09 8.33 44.05
N GLU A 244 -11.66 7.07 43.91
CA GLU A 244 -10.68 6.42 44.79
C GLU A 244 -9.39 6.19 44.00
N PRO A 245 -8.37 7.04 44.18
CA PRO A 245 -7.13 6.90 43.45
C PRO A 245 -6.38 5.62 43.88
N PRO A 246 -5.77 4.87 42.94
CA PRO A 246 -5.02 3.66 43.25
C PRO A 246 -3.69 3.92 43.99
N LEU A 247 -3.27 5.18 44.07
CA LEU A 247 -2.07 5.63 44.74
C LEU A 247 -2.42 6.68 45.79
N PRO A 248 -1.59 6.84 46.84
CA PRO A 248 -1.73 7.93 47.79
C PRO A 248 -1.77 9.30 47.10
N TRP A 249 -2.38 10.29 47.76
CA TRP A 249 -2.64 11.61 47.17
C TRP A 249 -1.42 12.28 46.51
N VAL A 250 -0.27 12.30 47.18
CA VAL A 250 0.93 12.97 46.68
C VAL A 250 1.43 12.35 45.37
N PRO A 251 1.77 11.05 45.29
CA PRO A 251 2.20 10.43 44.03
C PRO A 251 1.11 10.46 42.95
N TRP A 252 -0.17 10.34 43.31
CA TRP A 252 -1.27 10.48 42.36
C TRP A 252 -1.33 11.89 41.76
N GLY A 253 -1.26 12.93 42.60
CA GLY A 253 -1.27 14.33 42.17
C GLY A 253 -0.06 14.69 41.30
N VAL A 254 1.13 14.20 41.65
CA VAL A 254 2.34 14.38 40.82
C VAL A 254 2.18 13.69 39.47
N LEU A 255 1.65 12.47 39.44
CA LEU A 255 1.37 11.75 38.18
C LEU A 255 0.40 12.55 37.28
N MET A 256 -0.69 13.08 37.85
CA MET A 256 -1.65 13.87 37.08
C MET A 256 -1.06 15.18 36.55
N ALA A 257 -0.23 15.86 37.35
CA ALA A 257 0.50 17.03 36.89
C ALA A 257 1.51 16.69 35.77
N ALA A 258 2.22 15.56 35.91
CA ALA A 258 3.16 15.07 34.91
C ALA A 258 2.45 14.68 33.60
N CYS A 259 1.29 14.03 33.65
CA CYS A 259 0.48 13.72 32.48
C CYS A 259 -0.01 15.00 31.77
N TYR A 260 -0.42 16.03 32.52
CA TYR A 260 -0.81 17.32 31.93
C TYR A 260 0.36 18.00 31.20
N ALA A 261 1.52 18.11 31.84
CA ALA A 261 2.72 18.68 31.21
C ALA A 261 3.25 17.80 30.06
N GLY A 262 3.15 16.49 30.19
CA GLY A 262 3.52 15.52 29.16
C GLY A 262 2.65 15.64 27.92
N TRP A 263 1.36 15.89 28.08
CA TRP A 263 0.46 16.23 26.97
C TRP A 263 0.90 17.54 26.29
N ALA A 264 1.09 18.62 27.05
CA ALA A 264 1.48 19.92 26.49
C ALA A 264 2.84 19.84 25.75
N ALA A 265 3.84 19.20 26.36
CA ALA A 265 5.16 18.99 25.76
C ALA A 265 5.09 18.12 24.49
N SER A 266 4.29 17.05 24.50
CA SER A 266 4.11 16.19 23.34
C SER A 266 3.37 16.89 22.20
N ALA A 267 2.34 17.69 22.51
CA ALA A 267 1.66 18.53 21.51
C ALA A 267 2.59 19.60 20.92
N MET A 268 3.45 20.21 21.73
CA MET A 268 4.49 21.12 21.24
C MET A 268 5.52 20.38 20.37
N MET A 269 5.92 19.17 20.74
CA MET A 269 6.80 18.33 19.92
C MET A 269 6.14 17.91 18.60
N PHE A 270 4.84 17.65 18.59
CA PHE A 270 4.08 17.43 17.36
C PHE A 270 4.16 18.65 16.44
N CYS A 271 3.89 19.86 16.96
CA CYS A 271 4.03 21.12 16.22
C CYS A 271 5.47 21.35 15.72
N TYR A 272 6.46 21.03 16.56
CA TYR A 272 7.89 21.12 16.23
C TYR A 272 8.27 20.25 15.01
N HIS A 273 7.75 19.02 14.97
CA HIS A 273 7.95 18.12 13.83
C HIS A 273 7.16 18.58 12.59
N LEU A 274 5.90 19.00 12.76
CA LEU A 274 5.05 19.49 11.67
C LEU A 274 5.58 20.78 11.02
N ALA A 275 6.21 21.65 11.80
CA ALA A 275 6.91 22.85 11.31
C ALA A 275 8.21 22.52 10.56
N GLY A 276 8.71 21.29 10.66
CA GLY A 276 9.98 20.86 10.09
C GLY A 276 11.20 21.35 10.87
N TRP A 277 11.01 21.92 12.07
CA TRP A 277 12.09 22.44 12.91
C TRP A 277 13.05 21.34 13.37
N ALA A 278 12.56 20.09 13.49
CA ALA A 278 13.36 18.89 13.74
C ALA A 278 14.50 18.68 12.71
N ARG A 279 14.30 19.11 11.47
CA ARG A 279 15.28 18.96 10.38
C ARG A 279 16.28 20.12 10.32
N ASN A 280 16.05 21.20 11.07
CA ASN A 280 16.92 22.38 11.09
C ASN A 280 17.87 22.32 12.29
N PRO A 281 19.20 22.17 12.10
CA PRO A 281 20.16 22.07 13.20
C PRO A 281 20.09 23.23 14.20
N ARG A 282 19.79 24.45 13.74
CA ARG A 282 19.69 25.64 14.59
C ARG A 282 18.48 25.63 15.54
N LEU A 283 17.49 24.81 15.27
CA LEU A 283 16.26 24.71 16.08
C LEU A 283 16.18 23.39 16.87
N GLN A 284 17.20 22.53 16.79
CA GLN A 284 17.23 21.26 17.55
C GLN A 284 17.34 21.44 19.05
N TRP A 285 17.83 22.59 19.52
CA TRP A 285 17.90 22.89 20.94
C TRP A 285 16.53 23.10 21.60
N LEU A 286 15.48 23.45 20.83
CA LEU A 286 14.12 23.70 21.37
C LEU A 286 13.53 22.49 22.12
N ARG A 287 14.02 21.27 21.88
CA ARG A 287 13.56 20.06 22.59
C ARG A 287 13.91 20.07 24.09
N TRP A 288 15.00 20.74 24.48
CA TRP A 288 15.47 20.73 25.87
C TRP A 288 14.61 21.58 26.80
N PRO A 289 14.23 22.84 26.44
CA PRO A 289 13.23 23.58 27.19
C PRO A 289 11.90 22.83 27.35
N LEU A 290 11.44 22.11 26.31
CA LEU A 290 10.20 21.33 26.38
C LEU A 290 10.31 20.16 27.36
N ALA A 291 11.44 19.45 27.38
CA ALA A 291 11.69 18.42 28.39
C ALA A 291 11.80 19.01 29.81
N ALA A 292 12.39 20.21 29.93
CA ALA A 292 12.50 20.92 31.20
C ALA A 292 11.13 21.36 31.75
N VAL A 293 10.14 21.65 30.90
CA VAL A 293 8.75 21.89 31.34
C VAL A 293 8.20 20.68 32.09
N VAL A 294 8.33 19.47 31.52
CA VAL A 294 7.83 18.24 32.18
C VAL A 294 8.55 17.99 33.50
N ALA A 295 9.88 18.06 33.50
CA ALA A 295 10.69 17.86 34.71
C ALA A 295 10.37 18.91 35.79
N GLY A 296 10.24 20.17 35.40
CA GLY A 296 9.89 21.25 36.32
C GLY A 296 8.47 21.10 36.89
N THR A 297 7.50 20.60 36.11
CA THR A 297 6.15 20.29 36.62
C THR A 297 6.19 19.18 37.67
N VAL A 298 7.00 18.14 37.46
CA VAL A 298 7.18 17.07 38.45
C VAL A 298 7.78 17.64 39.74
N VAL A 299 8.84 18.45 39.64
CA VAL A 299 9.49 19.06 40.81
C VAL A 299 8.54 20.02 41.55
N ALA A 300 7.88 20.92 40.83
CA ALA A 300 6.99 21.91 41.41
C ALA A 300 5.75 21.27 42.06
N SER A 301 5.16 20.26 41.42
CA SER A 301 4.02 19.51 42.00
C SER A 301 4.43 18.71 43.23
N THR A 302 5.61 18.09 43.22
CA THR A 302 6.15 17.37 44.38
C THR A 302 6.36 18.32 45.56
N LEU A 303 7.02 19.46 45.33
CA LEU A 303 7.23 20.48 46.36
C LEU A 303 5.91 21.06 46.89
N ALA A 304 4.96 21.34 46.00
CA ALA A 304 3.67 21.90 46.37
C ALA A 304 2.85 20.96 47.25
N LEU A 305 2.83 19.67 46.91
CA LEU A 305 2.05 18.66 47.62
C LEU A 305 2.74 18.20 48.92
N GLN A 306 4.07 18.05 48.93
CA GLN A 306 4.81 17.64 50.14
C GLN A 306 4.90 18.74 51.20
N ARG A 307 4.96 20.02 50.78
CA ARG A 307 5.03 21.15 51.72
C ARG A 307 3.68 21.78 51.99
N GLU A 308 2.59 21.24 51.44
CA GLU A 308 1.23 21.79 51.57
C GLU A 308 1.15 23.27 51.15
N GLN A 309 1.99 23.67 50.19
CA GLN A 309 2.13 25.04 49.71
C GLN A 309 1.71 25.12 48.23
N PRO A 310 0.41 25.34 47.94
CA PRO A 310 -0.12 25.34 46.57
C PRO A 310 0.44 26.49 45.69
N VAL A 311 1.14 27.47 46.28
CA VAL A 311 1.76 28.59 45.58
C VAL A 311 2.83 28.11 44.59
N TRP A 312 3.63 27.10 44.94
CA TRP A 312 4.66 26.54 44.05
C TRP A 312 4.07 26.03 42.74
N LEU A 313 3.01 25.22 42.84
CA LEU A 313 2.32 24.69 41.67
C LEU A 313 1.60 25.78 40.89
N THR A 314 0.99 26.75 41.58
CA THR A 314 0.26 27.85 40.92
C THR A 314 1.20 28.76 40.12
N GLY A 315 2.35 29.13 40.69
CA GLY A 315 3.37 29.93 40.02
C GLY A 315 4.00 29.16 38.85
N TRP A 316 4.29 27.87 39.03
CA TRP A 316 4.82 27.04 37.97
C TRP A 316 3.85 26.92 36.77
N LEU A 317 2.57 26.67 37.02
CA LEU A 317 1.55 26.60 35.95
C LEU A 317 1.43 27.92 35.18
N ALA A 318 1.61 29.07 35.84
CA ALA A 318 1.64 30.37 35.16
C ALA A 318 2.85 30.49 34.21
N ILE A 319 4.03 30.07 34.67
CA ILE A 319 5.24 30.01 33.85
C ILE A 319 5.03 29.05 32.66
N GLU A 320 4.42 27.90 32.88
CA GLU A 320 4.11 26.92 31.84
C GLU A 320 3.19 27.51 30.76
N ILE A 321 2.12 28.22 31.14
CA ILE A 321 1.23 28.91 30.20
C ILE A 321 1.98 29.94 29.37
N VAL A 322 2.90 30.70 29.96
CA VAL A 322 3.74 31.67 29.23
C VAL A 322 4.66 30.96 28.25
N ILE A 323 5.32 29.87 28.66
CA ILE A 323 6.19 29.07 27.77
C ILE A 323 5.40 28.52 26.58
N ILE A 324 4.23 27.94 26.84
CA ILE A 324 3.33 27.42 25.79
C ILE A 324 2.88 28.57 24.87
N GLY A 325 2.48 29.71 25.43
CA GLY A 325 2.05 30.88 24.67
C GLY A 325 3.14 31.42 23.73
N VAL A 326 4.38 31.52 24.20
CA VAL A 326 5.54 31.93 23.38
C VAL A 326 5.81 30.91 22.28
N PHE A 327 5.80 29.61 22.60
CA PHE A 327 6.02 28.55 21.62
C PHE A 327 4.93 28.55 20.53
N VAL A 328 3.65 28.58 20.93
CA VAL A 328 2.50 28.62 20.01
C VAL A 328 2.56 29.87 19.14
N SER A 329 2.91 31.03 19.70
CA SER A 329 3.10 32.25 18.91
C SER A 329 4.18 32.09 17.85
N GLY A 330 5.34 31.50 18.21
CA GLY A 330 6.39 31.17 17.25
C GLY A 330 5.94 30.20 16.16
N PHE A 331 5.15 29.19 16.51
CA PHE A 331 4.58 28.23 15.57
C PHE A 331 3.56 28.89 14.63
N VAL A 332 2.68 29.76 15.14
CA VAL A 332 1.72 30.55 14.34
C VAL A 332 2.46 31.45 13.37
N VAL A 333 3.48 32.20 13.82
CA VAL A 333 4.30 33.05 12.93
C VAL A 333 4.98 32.22 11.84
N SER A 334 5.54 31.05 12.19
CA SER A 334 6.13 30.13 11.21
C SER A 334 5.09 29.58 10.22
N THR A 335 3.85 29.38 10.66
CA THR A 335 2.74 28.91 9.84
C THR A 335 2.26 29.99 8.88
N VAL A 336 2.18 31.25 9.33
CA VAL A 336 1.83 32.39 8.47
C VAL A 336 2.90 32.62 7.40
N ARG A 337 4.19 32.47 7.75
CA ARG A 337 5.30 32.61 6.79
C ARG A 337 5.35 31.47 5.76
N HIS A 338 5.01 30.25 6.18
CA HIS A 338 5.03 29.06 5.32
C HIS A 338 3.71 28.29 5.47
N PRO A 339 2.63 28.80 4.85
CA PRO A 339 1.30 28.28 5.05
C PRO A 339 1.15 26.90 4.42
N SER A 340 0.69 25.95 5.22
CA SER A 340 0.16 24.67 4.75
C SER A 340 -1.14 24.41 5.51
N THR A 341 -2.10 23.72 4.89
CA THR A 341 -3.38 23.51 5.56
C THR A 341 -3.23 22.70 6.85
N GLU A 342 -2.30 21.75 6.88
CA GLU A 342 -1.99 20.96 8.08
C GLU A 342 -1.54 21.87 9.23
N ARG A 343 -0.57 22.77 8.97
CA ARG A 343 -0.10 23.72 9.97
C ARG A 343 -1.19 24.69 10.42
N MET A 344 -2.05 25.14 9.51
CA MET A 344 -3.14 26.07 9.84
C MET A 344 -4.19 25.42 10.74
N LEU A 345 -4.60 24.18 10.48
CA LEU A 345 -5.54 23.44 11.32
C LEU A 345 -5.00 23.30 12.75
N VAL A 346 -3.72 22.93 12.86
CA VAL A 346 -3.06 22.74 14.15
C VAL A 346 -2.83 24.07 14.87
N ALA A 347 -2.49 25.14 14.14
CA ALA A 347 -2.34 26.47 14.71
C ALA A 347 -3.66 26.99 15.31
N LEU A 348 -4.79 26.76 14.62
CA LEU A 348 -6.12 27.10 15.14
C LEU A 348 -6.45 26.31 16.40
N ALA A 349 -6.23 24.99 16.39
CA ALA A 349 -6.43 24.12 17.54
C ALA A 349 -5.57 24.56 18.74
N ALA A 350 -4.30 24.90 18.50
CA ALA A 350 -3.37 25.35 19.53
C ALA A 350 -3.79 26.70 20.14
N LEU A 351 -4.26 27.66 19.32
CA LEU A 351 -4.76 28.95 19.81
C LEU A 351 -6.00 28.79 20.70
N VAL A 352 -6.95 27.95 20.29
CA VAL A 352 -8.14 27.63 21.12
C VAL A 352 -7.71 26.98 22.43
N THR A 353 -6.74 26.07 22.39
CA THR A 353 -6.21 25.38 23.58
C THR A 353 -5.55 26.36 24.54
N VAL A 354 -4.74 27.30 24.05
CA VAL A 354 -4.13 28.35 24.88
C VAL A 354 -5.21 29.25 25.49
N ALA A 355 -6.22 29.65 24.72
CA ALA A 355 -7.34 30.44 25.24
C ALA A 355 -8.10 29.73 26.37
N PHE A 356 -8.37 28.43 26.21
CA PHE A 356 -8.98 27.60 27.26
C PHE A 356 -8.08 27.48 28.48
N GLY A 357 -6.78 27.26 28.31
CA GLY A 357 -5.82 27.18 29.41
C GLY A 357 -5.72 28.49 30.20
N VAL A 358 -5.67 29.63 29.52
CA VAL A 358 -5.65 30.96 30.15
C VAL A 358 -6.95 31.21 30.90
N ARG A 359 -8.12 30.95 30.28
CA ARG A 359 -9.43 31.05 30.95
C ARG A 359 -9.46 30.19 32.21
N ASP A 360 -9.13 28.91 32.10
CA ASP A 360 -9.20 27.98 33.22
C ASP A 360 -8.26 28.40 34.35
N TRP A 361 -7.06 28.89 34.04
CA TRP A 361 -6.15 29.44 35.05
C TRP A 361 -6.72 30.68 35.74
N LEU A 362 -7.27 31.64 34.98
CA LEU A 362 -7.93 32.84 35.52
C LEU A 362 -9.12 32.48 36.40
N VAL A 363 -10.02 31.63 35.92
CA VAL A 363 -11.24 31.23 36.64
C VAL A 363 -10.89 30.43 37.89
N ILE A 364 -10.01 29.43 37.79
CA ILE A 364 -9.73 28.52 38.91
C ILE A 364 -8.84 29.16 39.98
N ARG A 365 -7.88 30.00 39.57
CA ARG A 365 -6.91 30.59 40.51
C ARG A 365 -7.31 31.99 40.95
N LEU A 366 -7.87 32.82 40.06
CA LEU A 366 -8.21 34.22 40.37
C LEU A 366 -9.70 34.50 40.63
N SER A 367 -10.66 33.77 40.05
CA SER A 367 -12.11 34.05 40.23
C SER A 367 -12.77 33.24 41.34
N ASP A 368 -13.82 33.76 41.99
CA ASP A 368 -14.59 33.08 43.07
C ASP A 368 -15.53 31.95 42.56
N ALA A 369 -15.42 31.56 41.29
CA ALA A 369 -16.26 30.53 40.69
C ALA A 369 -15.82 29.11 41.10
N TYR A 370 -16.20 28.68 42.31
CA TYR A 370 -15.83 27.36 42.86
C TYR A 370 -16.41 26.17 42.06
N GLY A 371 -17.61 26.33 41.51
CA GLY A 371 -18.36 25.28 40.81
C GLY A 371 -18.05 25.11 39.31
N GLU A 372 -17.21 25.97 38.72
CA GLU A 372 -16.99 25.94 37.27
C GLU A 372 -16.13 24.77 36.77
N THR A 373 -16.48 24.28 35.58
CA THR A 373 -15.77 23.20 34.89
C THR A 373 -14.63 23.72 34.04
N THR A 374 -13.51 23.00 34.04
CA THR A 374 -12.35 23.26 33.16
C THR A 374 -12.71 23.03 31.70
N TRP A 375 -12.52 24.03 30.84
CA TRP A 375 -12.74 23.94 29.41
C TRP A 375 -11.58 23.25 28.68
N VAL A 376 -10.37 23.31 29.24
CA VAL A 376 -9.18 22.73 28.61
C VAL A 376 -9.38 21.24 28.32
N ARG A 377 -10.21 20.53 29.10
CA ARG A 377 -10.61 19.11 28.90
C ARG A 377 -11.11 18.82 27.48
N TYR A 378 -11.79 19.77 26.85
CA TYR A 378 -12.36 19.61 25.51
C TYR A 378 -11.35 19.92 24.38
N SER A 379 -10.13 20.36 24.70
CA SER A 379 -9.11 20.70 23.70
C SER A 379 -8.64 19.50 22.86
N SER A 380 -8.72 18.26 23.38
CA SER A 380 -8.33 17.08 22.61
C SER A 380 -9.23 16.82 21.41
N ILE A 381 -10.51 17.21 21.44
CA ILE A 381 -11.42 17.09 20.28
C ILE A 381 -10.85 17.86 19.09
N PHE A 382 -10.41 19.08 19.35
CA PHE A 382 -9.83 19.99 18.37
C PHE A 382 -8.53 19.46 17.79
N PHE A 383 -7.66 18.89 18.63
CA PHE A 383 -6.43 18.24 18.18
C PHE A 383 -6.71 16.95 17.39
N GLY A 384 -7.59 16.08 17.88
CA GLY A 384 -7.95 14.81 17.24
C GLY A 384 -8.59 15.02 15.86
N ILE A 385 -9.45 16.03 15.71
CA ILE A 385 -10.00 16.42 14.40
C ILE A 385 -8.89 16.92 13.47
N ALA A 386 -7.98 17.77 13.96
CA ALA A 386 -6.85 18.23 13.16
C ALA A 386 -5.97 17.05 12.70
N LEU A 387 -5.68 16.10 13.59
CA LEU A 387 -4.91 14.90 13.26
C LEU A 387 -5.64 14.02 12.23
N LEU A 388 -6.93 13.78 12.41
CA LEU A 388 -7.75 13.00 11.48
C LEU A 388 -7.73 13.63 10.06
N LEU A 389 -7.90 14.95 9.97
CA LEU A 389 -7.86 15.67 8.70
C LEU A 389 -6.47 15.62 8.04
N ILE A 390 -5.39 15.67 8.83
CA ILE A 390 -4.02 15.49 8.34
C ILE A 390 -3.85 14.07 7.78
N VAL A 391 -4.27 13.05 8.52
CA VAL A 391 -4.18 11.64 8.09
C VAL A 391 -4.97 11.41 6.81
N LEU A 392 -6.23 11.86 6.75
CA LEU A 392 -7.10 11.76 5.56
C LEU A 392 -6.45 12.40 4.33
N ARG A 393 -5.84 13.59 4.49
CA ARG A 393 -5.20 14.30 3.38
C ARG A 393 -3.93 13.62 2.90
N ARG A 394 -3.09 13.17 3.83
CA ARG A 394 -1.88 12.40 3.50
C ARG A 394 -2.25 11.12 2.77
N PHE A 395 -3.25 10.39 3.27
CA PHE A 395 -3.77 9.19 2.63
C PHE A 395 -4.31 9.48 1.22
N HIS A 396 -5.10 10.55 1.05
CA HIS A 396 -5.62 10.94 -0.26
C HIS A 396 -4.49 11.30 -1.23
N ALA A 397 -3.49 12.06 -0.79
CA ALA A 397 -2.34 12.43 -1.61
C ALA A 397 -1.55 11.21 -2.09
N VAL A 398 -1.22 10.29 -1.17
CA VAL A 398 -0.54 9.02 -1.51
C VAL A 398 -1.40 8.17 -2.44
N SER A 399 -2.70 8.07 -2.20
CA SER A 399 -3.63 7.30 -3.03
C SER A 399 -3.79 7.87 -4.45
N THR A 400 -3.77 9.21 -4.60
CA THR A 400 -3.77 9.84 -5.93
C THR A 400 -2.46 9.62 -6.66
N GLN A 401 -1.34 9.70 -5.94
CA GLN A 401 -0.03 9.46 -6.52
C GLN A 401 0.09 8.01 -7.00
N ALA A 402 -0.28 7.04 -6.16
CA ALA A 402 -0.27 5.61 -6.49
C ALA A 402 -1.10 5.30 -7.75
N ARG A 403 -2.32 5.87 -7.87
CA ARG A 403 -3.14 5.75 -9.08
C ARG A 403 -2.44 6.32 -10.32
N GLY A 404 -1.75 7.45 -10.18
CA GLY A 404 -0.94 8.03 -11.26
C GLY A 404 0.21 7.12 -11.70
N TRP A 405 0.93 6.49 -10.78
CA TRP A 405 1.99 5.53 -11.09
C TRP A 405 1.44 4.28 -11.81
N VAL A 406 0.30 3.75 -11.38
CA VAL A 406 -0.35 2.60 -12.02
C VAL A 406 -0.76 2.94 -13.46
N ALA A 407 -1.36 4.12 -13.68
CA ALA A 407 -1.72 4.57 -15.02
C ALA A 407 -0.48 4.74 -15.92
N ALA A 408 0.57 5.40 -15.42
CA ALA A 408 1.81 5.59 -16.17
C ALA A 408 2.51 4.25 -16.50
N LEU A 409 2.42 3.26 -15.60
CA LEU A 409 2.94 1.92 -15.86
C LEU A 409 2.12 1.21 -16.94
N ALA A 410 0.79 1.29 -16.88
CA ALA A 410 -0.10 0.71 -17.89
C ALA A 410 0.17 1.30 -19.28
N ASP A 411 0.35 2.62 -19.38
CA ASP A 411 0.70 3.28 -20.65
C ASP A 411 2.04 2.80 -21.20
N ARG A 412 3.04 2.62 -20.32
CA ARG A 412 4.36 2.12 -20.72
C ARG A 412 4.29 0.66 -21.19
N VAL A 413 3.50 -0.18 -20.54
CA VAL A 413 3.28 -1.56 -20.97
C VAL A 413 2.59 -1.57 -22.34
N ALA A 414 1.51 -0.81 -22.53
CA ALA A 414 0.79 -0.72 -23.80
C ALA A 414 1.66 -0.13 -24.93
N GLN A 415 2.60 0.76 -24.62
CA GLN A 415 3.59 1.23 -25.59
C GLN A 415 4.56 0.12 -26.00
N ARG A 416 5.11 -0.62 -25.02
CA ARG A 416 6.02 -1.74 -25.30
C ARG A 416 5.35 -2.86 -26.07
N GLU A 417 4.09 -3.18 -25.78
CA GLU A 417 3.30 -4.16 -26.54
C GLU A 417 3.14 -3.74 -28.00
N ARG A 418 2.87 -2.46 -28.27
CA ARG A 418 2.79 -1.93 -29.64
C ARG A 418 4.12 -1.98 -30.38
N GLU A 419 5.21 -1.58 -29.72
CA GLU A 419 6.57 -1.66 -30.28
C GLU A 419 6.95 -3.12 -30.61
N LEU A 420 6.68 -4.05 -29.68
CA LEU A 420 6.92 -5.47 -29.91
C LEU A 420 6.07 -5.99 -31.07
N ALA A 421 4.77 -5.65 -31.13
CA ALA A 421 3.89 -6.07 -32.21
C ALA A 421 4.40 -5.57 -33.58
N SER A 422 4.87 -4.32 -33.68
CA SER A 422 5.48 -3.82 -34.92
C SER A 422 6.76 -4.55 -35.30
N THR A 423 7.65 -4.79 -34.33
CA THR A 423 8.91 -5.51 -34.59
C THR A 423 8.65 -6.96 -35.01
N TYR A 424 7.67 -7.64 -34.39
CA TYR A 424 7.27 -8.98 -34.80
C TYR A 424 6.73 -9.01 -36.23
N ALA A 425 5.89 -8.04 -36.62
CA ALA A 425 5.37 -7.95 -37.98
C ALA A 425 6.48 -7.71 -39.02
N GLU A 426 7.45 -6.85 -38.71
CA GLU A 426 8.62 -6.61 -39.58
C GLU A 426 9.49 -7.88 -39.72
N LEU A 427 9.76 -8.58 -38.61
CA LEU A 427 10.52 -9.83 -38.62
C LEU A 427 9.81 -10.92 -39.43
N GLU A 428 8.49 -11.04 -39.31
CA GLU A 428 7.71 -11.99 -40.09
C GLU A 428 7.79 -11.68 -41.60
N GLN A 429 7.74 -10.40 -41.98
CA GLN A 429 7.88 -9.99 -43.38
C GLN A 429 9.27 -10.30 -43.93
N VAL A 430 10.33 -9.96 -43.17
CA VAL A 430 11.72 -10.28 -43.56
C VAL A 430 11.91 -11.79 -43.70
N ALA A 431 11.39 -12.59 -42.77
CA ALA A 431 11.46 -14.05 -42.85
C ALA A 431 10.75 -14.60 -44.11
N ARG A 432 9.59 -14.06 -44.47
CA ARG A 432 8.87 -14.44 -45.70
C ARG A 432 9.65 -14.08 -46.96
N ASP A 433 10.27 -12.90 -47.02
CA ASP A 433 11.05 -12.46 -48.18
C ASP A 433 12.36 -13.24 -48.32
N GLN A 434 13.00 -13.59 -47.21
CA GLN A 434 14.16 -14.50 -47.20
C GLN A 434 13.78 -15.89 -47.72
N ALA A 435 12.65 -16.45 -47.26
CA ALA A 435 12.16 -17.74 -47.74
C ALA A 435 11.89 -17.74 -49.24
N ARG A 436 11.27 -16.67 -49.77
CA ARG A 436 11.05 -16.49 -51.22
C ARG A 436 12.36 -16.38 -52.00
N THR A 437 13.35 -15.67 -51.46
CA THR A 437 14.67 -15.49 -52.10
C THR A 437 15.41 -16.81 -52.18
N HIS A 438 15.47 -17.57 -51.08
CA HIS A 438 16.08 -18.90 -51.07
C HIS A 438 15.43 -19.85 -52.08
N GLU A 439 14.11 -19.82 -52.19
CA GLU A 439 13.39 -20.65 -53.16
C GLU A 439 13.72 -20.25 -54.61
N ARG A 440 13.80 -18.95 -54.89
CA ARG A 440 14.21 -18.46 -56.21
C ARG A 440 15.64 -18.87 -56.56
N GLU A 441 16.57 -18.76 -55.62
CA GLU A 441 17.96 -19.19 -55.81
C GLU A 441 18.10 -20.69 -56.02
N ARG A 442 17.28 -21.49 -55.32
CA ARG A 442 17.19 -22.93 -55.53
C ARG A 442 16.73 -23.24 -56.95
N ILE A 443 15.63 -22.64 -57.38
CA ILE A 443 15.08 -22.81 -58.74
C ILE A 443 16.11 -22.38 -59.81
N LEU A 444 16.79 -21.24 -59.63
CA LEU A 444 17.80 -20.77 -60.57
C LEU A 444 19.00 -21.72 -60.68
N ARG A 445 19.47 -22.27 -59.56
CA ARG A 445 20.52 -23.30 -59.56
C ARG A 445 20.10 -24.56 -60.29
N ASP A 446 18.93 -25.10 -59.95
CA ASP A 446 18.39 -26.29 -60.61
C ASP A 446 18.23 -26.08 -62.13
N MET A 447 17.78 -24.90 -62.56
CA MET A 447 17.67 -24.55 -63.99
C MET A 447 19.04 -24.35 -64.67
N HIS A 448 20.02 -23.74 -64.00
CA HIS A 448 21.33 -23.48 -64.56
C HIS A 448 22.12 -24.77 -64.79
N ASP A 449 22.15 -25.63 -63.77
CA ASP A 449 22.90 -26.90 -63.81
C ASP A 449 22.28 -27.88 -64.83
N GLY A 450 20.95 -27.92 -64.89
CA GLY A 450 20.23 -28.75 -65.85
C GLY A 450 20.24 -28.18 -67.27
N VAL A 451 19.53 -27.08 -67.52
CA VAL A 451 19.24 -26.60 -68.89
C VAL A 451 20.34 -25.70 -69.45
N GLY A 452 20.93 -24.87 -68.59
CA GLY A 452 21.88 -23.83 -69.00
C GLY A 452 23.21 -24.39 -69.53
N SER A 453 23.70 -25.47 -68.93
CA SER A 453 24.94 -26.14 -69.32
C SER A 453 24.84 -26.75 -70.73
N HIS A 454 23.72 -27.41 -71.06
CA HIS A 454 23.49 -28.07 -72.34
C HIS A 454 23.28 -27.08 -73.50
N ILE A 455 22.46 -26.04 -73.30
CA ILE A 455 22.26 -24.99 -74.32
C ILE A 455 23.59 -24.27 -74.62
N SER A 456 24.39 -23.99 -73.59
CA SER A 456 25.71 -23.38 -73.78
C SER A 456 26.66 -24.26 -74.60
N SER A 457 26.57 -25.59 -74.46
CA SER A 457 27.34 -26.53 -75.29
C SER A 457 26.90 -26.48 -76.75
N ALA A 458 25.59 -26.49 -77.00
CA ALA A 458 25.04 -26.38 -78.35
C ALA A 458 25.42 -25.05 -79.03
N ILE A 459 25.38 -23.93 -78.29
CA ILE A 459 25.82 -22.61 -78.80
C ILE A 459 27.31 -22.63 -79.18
N ARG A 460 28.18 -23.21 -78.34
CA ARG A 460 29.62 -23.31 -78.63
C ARG A 460 29.89 -24.16 -79.88
N GLN A 461 29.17 -25.26 -80.08
CA GLN A 461 29.28 -26.07 -81.29
C GLN A 461 28.87 -25.28 -82.53
N LEU A 462 27.77 -24.52 -82.45
CA LEU A 462 27.29 -23.64 -83.53
C LEU A 462 28.31 -22.54 -83.88
N GLN A 463 28.95 -21.95 -82.88
CA GLN A 463 29.97 -20.89 -83.07
C GLN A 463 31.29 -21.41 -83.63
N SER A 464 31.61 -22.69 -83.46
CA SER A 464 32.88 -23.28 -83.94
C SER A 464 32.96 -23.42 -85.46
N GLY A 465 31.84 -23.29 -86.18
CA GLY A 465 31.79 -23.25 -87.65
C GLY A 465 32.21 -24.54 -88.38
N GLN A 466 32.54 -25.61 -87.65
CA GLN A 466 33.01 -26.89 -88.20
C GLN A 466 32.00 -28.04 -88.09
N THR A 467 30.77 -27.75 -87.68
CA THR A 467 29.76 -28.77 -87.38
C THR A 467 28.69 -28.82 -88.46
N SER A 468 28.37 -30.03 -88.93
CA SER A 468 27.27 -30.24 -89.88
C SER A 468 25.92 -29.89 -89.23
N SER A 469 24.93 -29.45 -90.01
CA SER A 469 23.58 -29.14 -89.49
C SER A 469 22.94 -30.34 -88.78
N GLU A 470 23.33 -31.55 -89.17
CA GLU A 470 22.85 -32.82 -88.63
C GLU A 470 23.43 -33.13 -87.24
N GLU A 471 24.73 -32.87 -87.01
CA GLU A 471 25.35 -32.99 -85.69
C GLU A 471 24.77 -31.99 -84.68
N LEU A 472 24.45 -30.77 -85.13
CA LEU A 472 23.84 -29.76 -84.28
C LEU A 472 22.42 -30.12 -83.84
N LEU A 473 21.60 -30.62 -84.79
CA LEU A 473 20.28 -31.16 -84.48
C LEU A 473 20.36 -32.35 -83.54
N ARG A 474 21.40 -33.19 -83.65
CA ARG A 474 21.64 -34.30 -82.74
C ARG A 474 21.94 -33.83 -81.33
N THR A 475 22.88 -32.89 -81.14
CA THR A 475 23.20 -32.32 -79.81
C THR A 475 21.99 -31.64 -79.16
N LEU A 476 21.18 -30.92 -79.93
CA LEU A 476 19.96 -30.28 -79.41
C LEU A 476 18.88 -31.30 -79.02
N ARG A 477 18.72 -32.39 -79.79
CA ARG A 477 17.81 -33.48 -79.43
C ARG A 477 18.29 -34.22 -78.18
N ASP A 478 19.57 -34.51 -78.07
CA ASP A 478 20.17 -35.12 -76.88
C ASP A 478 19.97 -34.23 -75.63
N SER A 479 20.16 -32.92 -75.79
CA SER A 479 19.93 -31.93 -74.73
C SER A 479 18.45 -31.85 -74.32
N LEU A 480 17.52 -31.92 -75.27
CA LEU A 480 16.09 -31.92 -75.01
C LEU A 480 15.64 -33.21 -74.31
N ASP A 481 16.20 -34.36 -74.71
CA ASP A 481 15.90 -35.64 -74.09
C ASP A 481 16.43 -35.70 -72.65
N GLN A 482 17.65 -35.21 -72.41
CA GLN A 482 18.22 -35.04 -71.07
C GLN A 482 17.40 -34.09 -70.20
N LEU A 483 16.91 -32.97 -70.74
CA LEU A 483 16.02 -32.05 -70.04
C LEU A 483 14.70 -32.74 -69.66
N LYS A 484 14.05 -33.40 -70.62
CA LYS A 484 12.79 -34.10 -70.37
C LYS A 484 12.98 -35.28 -69.39
N LEU A 485 14.12 -35.96 -69.43
CA LEU A 485 14.46 -37.06 -68.52
C LEU A 485 14.76 -36.53 -67.11
N SER A 486 15.33 -35.33 -67.01
CA SER A 486 15.51 -34.63 -65.74
C SER A 486 14.16 -34.20 -65.15
N ILE A 487 13.20 -33.75 -65.98
CA ILE A 487 11.81 -33.46 -65.55
C ILE A 487 11.12 -34.72 -65.02
N ASP A 488 11.24 -35.86 -65.71
CA ASP A 488 10.67 -37.13 -65.23
C ASP A 488 11.30 -37.54 -63.90
N SER A 489 12.60 -37.28 -63.71
CA SER A 489 13.29 -37.59 -62.46
C SER A 489 12.82 -36.78 -61.25
N ILE A 490 12.18 -35.62 -61.45
CA ILE A 490 11.58 -34.82 -60.37
C ILE A 490 10.44 -35.59 -59.68
N HIS A 491 9.81 -36.53 -60.38
CA HIS A 491 8.65 -37.27 -59.90
C HIS A 491 9.00 -38.71 -59.47
N LEU A 492 10.27 -39.13 -59.61
CA LEU A 492 10.72 -40.44 -59.17
C LEU A 492 10.99 -40.40 -57.65
N PRO A 493 10.43 -41.35 -56.87
CA PRO A 493 10.82 -41.53 -55.49
C PRO A 493 12.33 -41.82 -55.39
N PRO A 494 13.05 -41.28 -54.38
CA PRO A 494 14.43 -41.66 -54.12
C PRO A 494 14.59 -43.18 -54.01
N GLY A 495 15.64 -43.72 -54.64
CA GLY A 495 15.95 -45.15 -54.61
C GLY A 495 15.24 -46.02 -55.65
N ASP A 496 14.22 -45.53 -56.37
CA ASP A 496 13.46 -46.35 -57.33
C ASP A 496 14.19 -46.49 -58.70
N VAL A 497 15.15 -47.41 -58.74
CA VAL A 497 15.95 -47.72 -59.94
C VAL A 497 15.10 -48.38 -61.02
N GLY A 498 14.11 -49.19 -60.64
CA GLY A 498 13.21 -49.84 -61.58
C GLY A 498 12.40 -48.83 -62.39
N ALA A 499 11.82 -47.83 -61.72
CA ALA A 499 11.08 -46.76 -62.39
C ALA A 499 11.99 -45.88 -63.27
N LEU A 500 13.24 -45.62 -62.86
CA LEU A 500 14.24 -44.96 -63.70
C LEU A 500 14.51 -45.76 -65.00
N LEU A 501 14.74 -47.06 -64.89
CA LEU A 501 15.01 -47.93 -66.05
C LEU A 501 13.79 -48.04 -66.97
N ALA A 502 12.57 -48.11 -66.42
CA ALA A 502 11.34 -48.10 -67.20
C ALA A 502 11.17 -46.80 -68.00
N ALA A 503 11.45 -45.64 -67.38
CA ALA A 503 11.41 -44.35 -68.05
C ALA A 503 12.47 -44.25 -69.17
N LEU A 504 13.68 -44.80 -68.95
CA LEU A 504 14.73 -44.87 -69.97
C LEU A 504 14.32 -45.76 -71.15
N ARG A 505 13.76 -46.94 -70.89
CA ARG A 505 13.26 -47.85 -71.94
C ARG A 505 12.24 -47.14 -72.84
N TYR A 506 11.19 -46.58 -72.24
CA TYR A 506 10.09 -45.94 -72.97
C TYR A 506 10.58 -44.86 -73.94
N ARG A 507 11.65 -44.15 -73.58
CA ARG A 507 12.17 -43.02 -74.37
C ARG A 507 13.24 -43.42 -75.39
N LEU A 508 14.08 -44.40 -75.06
CA LEU A 508 15.23 -44.76 -75.91
C LEU A 508 14.90 -45.86 -76.92
N GLU A 509 13.87 -46.68 -76.66
CA GLU A 509 13.43 -47.76 -77.55
C GLU A 509 13.11 -47.28 -78.99
N PRO A 510 12.37 -46.16 -79.22
CA PRO A 510 12.14 -45.65 -80.57
C PRO A 510 13.42 -45.21 -81.29
N ARG A 511 14.41 -44.71 -80.54
CA ARG A 511 15.67 -44.21 -81.09
C ARG A 511 16.63 -45.34 -81.45
N LEU A 512 16.71 -46.37 -80.61
CA LEU A 512 17.47 -47.58 -80.89
C LEU A 512 16.92 -48.28 -82.15
N ALA A 513 15.60 -48.37 -82.26
CA ALA A 513 14.93 -48.88 -83.45
C ALA A 513 15.25 -48.05 -84.71
N ALA A 514 15.22 -46.72 -84.61
CA ALA A 514 15.60 -45.83 -85.73
C ALA A 514 17.08 -45.94 -86.14
N ALA A 515 17.96 -46.31 -85.20
CA ALA A 515 19.38 -46.57 -85.46
C ALA A 515 19.65 -48.00 -85.98
N GLY A 516 18.62 -48.85 -86.12
CA GLY A 516 18.76 -50.25 -86.54
C GLY A 516 19.38 -51.17 -85.48
N ILE A 517 19.31 -50.79 -84.21
CA ILE A 517 19.83 -51.56 -83.08
C ILE A 517 18.68 -52.32 -82.43
N GLU A 518 18.78 -53.64 -82.37
CA GLU A 518 17.85 -54.48 -81.61
C GLU A 518 18.06 -54.27 -80.11
N PHE A 519 16.96 -54.07 -79.38
CA PHE A 519 17.00 -53.77 -77.96
C PHE A 519 16.51 -54.95 -77.12
N GLU A 520 17.44 -55.64 -76.46
CA GLU A 520 17.15 -56.73 -75.54
C GLU A 520 16.96 -56.21 -74.11
N TRP A 521 15.83 -56.55 -73.49
CA TRP A 521 15.49 -56.11 -72.13
C TRP A 521 15.43 -57.28 -71.16
N ALA A 522 16.33 -57.29 -70.17
CA ALA A 522 16.46 -58.34 -69.15
C ALA A 522 16.59 -57.71 -67.75
N VAL A 523 15.61 -56.88 -67.38
CA VAL A 523 15.54 -56.22 -66.07
C VAL A 523 14.53 -56.94 -65.18
N ASP A 524 15.03 -57.53 -64.10
CA ASP A 524 14.23 -58.15 -63.03
C ASP A 524 13.68 -57.08 -62.06
N GLU A 525 12.82 -57.49 -61.13
CA GLU A 525 12.31 -56.59 -60.10
C GLU A 525 13.43 -56.15 -59.15
N VAL A 526 13.70 -54.84 -59.11
CA VAL A 526 14.74 -54.22 -58.30
C VAL A 526 14.08 -53.46 -57.15
N ALA A 527 14.43 -53.81 -55.90
CA ALA A 527 13.94 -53.11 -54.73
C ALA A 527 14.53 -51.68 -54.62
N PRO A 528 13.82 -50.72 -54.01
CA PRO A 528 14.34 -49.37 -53.84
C PRO A 528 15.65 -49.32 -53.03
N VAL A 529 16.67 -48.65 -53.58
CA VAL A 529 17.99 -48.52 -52.95
C VAL A 529 18.03 -47.28 -52.07
N GLN A 530 18.05 -47.46 -50.75
CA GLN A 530 18.02 -46.34 -49.79
C GLN A 530 19.21 -45.38 -49.90
N LEU A 531 20.37 -45.89 -50.34
CA LEU A 531 21.57 -45.09 -50.54
C LEU A 531 21.41 -44.04 -51.65
N LEU A 532 20.49 -44.26 -52.60
CA LEU A 532 20.30 -43.38 -53.75
C LEU A 532 19.26 -42.29 -53.45
N ASP A 533 19.72 -41.20 -52.85
CA ASP A 533 18.92 -39.97 -52.74
C ASP A 533 18.61 -39.34 -54.12
N ALA A 534 17.83 -38.26 -54.14
CA ALA A 534 17.47 -37.60 -55.40
C ALA A 534 18.68 -37.11 -56.22
N HIS A 535 19.79 -36.76 -55.57
CA HIS A 535 21.02 -36.37 -56.27
C HIS A 535 21.72 -37.59 -56.87
N ALA A 536 21.83 -38.68 -56.12
CA ALA A 536 22.45 -39.91 -56.55
C ALA A 536 21.67 -40.58 -57.70
N MET A 537 20.33 -40.53 -57.66
CA MET A 537 19.47 -40.97 -58.77
C MET A 537 19.77 -40.21 -60.08
N ARG A 538 20.05 -38.89 -60.01
CA ARG A 538 20.45 -38.10 -61.20
C ARG A 538 21.82 -38.53 -61.74
N GLN A 539 22.79 -38.83 -60.88
CA GLN A 539 24.10 -39.31 -61.34
C GLN A 539 24.01 -40.71 -61.96
N LEU A 540 23.19 -41.61 -61.38
CA LEU A 540 22.93 -42.93 -61.95
C LEU A 540 22.30 -42.81 -63.35
N GLN A 541 21.31 -41.93 -63.50
CA GLN A 541 20.70 -41.62 -64.79
C GLN A 541 21.72 -41.10 -65.81
N PHE A 542 22.62 -40.20 -65.39
CA PHE A 542 23.70 -39.69 -66.23
C PHE A 542 24.62 -40.81 -66.73
N LEU A 543 25.06 -41.72 -65.84
CA LEU A 543 25.96 -42.84 -66.19
C LEU A 543 25.31 -43.79 -67.20
N LEU A 544 24.02 -44.10 -67.02
CA LEU A 544 23.27 -44.95 -67.94
C LEU A 544 23.10 -44.30 -69.31
N PHE A 545 22.74 -43.02 -69.34
CA PHE A 545 22.56 -42.30 -70.58
C PHE A 545 23.87 -42.17 -71.36
N GLU A 546 24.96 -41.88 -70.67
CA GLU A 546 26.29 -41.81 -71.28
C GLU A 546 26.68 -43.17 -71.90
N ALA A 547 26.45 -44.28 -71.19
CA ALA A 547 26.71 -45.61 -71.72
C ALA A 547 25.89 -45.90 -73.00
N ILE A 548 24.59 -45.60 -73.00
CA ILE A 548 23.72 -45.83 -74.16
C ILE A 548 24.05 -44.88 -75.32
N SER A 549 24.38 -43.62 -75.02
CA SER A 549 24.84 -42.65 -76.00
C SER A 549 26.10 -43.12 -76.72
N ASN A 550 27.06 -43.67 -75.96
CA ASN A 550 28.27 -44.25 -76.54
C ASN A 550 27.97 -45.43 -77.47
N VAL A 551 26.97 -46.27 -77.15
CA VAL A 551 26.53 -47.34 -78.05
C VAL A 551 25.99 -46.77 -79.35
N LEU A 552 25.07 -45.81 -79.24
CA LEU A 552 24.43 -45.16 -80.40
C LEU A 552 25.43 -44.42 -81.31
N GLN A 553 26.49 -43.84 -80.74
CA GLN A 553 27.41 -42.98 -81.49
C GLN A 553 28.68 -43.69 -81.96
N HIS A 554 29.16 -44.68 -81.22
CA HIS A 554 30.53 -45.18 -81.36
C HIS A 554 30.67 -46.69 -81.45
N ALA A 555 29.69 -47.48 -80.99
CA ALA A 555 29.85 -48.93 -80.92
C ALA A 555 29.71 -49.64 -82.28
N GLN A 556 28.94 -49.07 -83.22
CA GLN A 556 28.49 -49.79 -84.44
C GLN A 556 27.86 -51.16 -84.09
N ALA A 557 27.15 -51.21 -82.97
CA ALA A 557 26.47 -52.41 -82.49
C ALA A 557 25.17 -52.64 -83.26
N SER A 558 24.79 -53.90 -83.44
CA SER A 558 23.45 -54.28 -83.92
C SER A 558 22.52 -54.69 -82.78
N VAL A 559 23.04 -54.95 -81.59
CA VAL A 559 22.28 -55.35 -80.40
C VAL A 559 22.76 -54.56 -79.18
N LEU A 560 21.80 -54.02 -78.43
CA LEU A 560 22.00 -53.44 -77.09
C LEU A 560 21.13 -54.22 -76.11
N ARG A 561 21.74 -54.69 -75.03
CA ARG A 561 21.07 -55.42 -73.95
C ARG A 561 21.24 -54.69 -72.63
N ILE A 562 20.13 -54.44 -71.93
CA ILE A 562 20.15 -53.91 -70.56
C ILE A 562 19.70 -55.00 -69.61
N GLU A 563 20.54 -55.29 -68.61
CA GLU A 563 20.23 -56.23 -67.54
C GLU A 563 20.26 -55.53 -66.19
N ALA A 564 19.27 -55.79 -65.34
CA ALA A 564 19.36 -55.38 -63.93
C ALA A 564 18.82 -56.50 -63.04
N ASP A 565 19.59 -56.87 -62.03
CA ASP A 565 19.27 -57.94 -61.09
C ASP A 565 19.68 -57.58 -59.66
N MET A 566 18.96 -58.12 -58.67
CA MET A 566 19.31 -58.03 -57.25
C MET A 566 20.27 -59.15 -56.86
N GLN A 567 21.41 -58.78 -56.27
CA GLN A 567 22.45 -59.67 -55.78
C GLN A 567 22.59 -59.51 -54.26
N GLY A 568 21.72 -60.18 -53.50
CA GLY A 568 21.55 -59.86 -52.08
C GLY A 568 20.98 -58.44 -51.95
N ASP A 569 21.69 -57.55 -51.25
CA ASP A 569 21.31 -56.14 -51.10
C ASP A 569 21.93 -55.23 -52.18
N THR A 570 22.70 -55.78 -53.12
CA THR A 570 23.35 -55.00 -54.19
C THR A 570 22.59 -55.12 -55.50
N VAL A 571 22.19 -53.98 -56.07
CA VAL A 571 21.72 -53.90 -57.46
C VAL A 571 22.91 -54.05 -58.39
N ARG A 572 22.83 -54.99 -59.32
CA ARG A 572 23.74 -55.10 -60.44
C ARG A 572 23.03 -54.65 -61.70
N LEU A 573 23.57 -53.62 -62.34
CA LEU A 573 23.05 -53.04 -63.58
C LEU A 573 24.11 -53.16 -64.68
N ARG A 574 23.76 -53.74 -65.82
CA ARG A 574 24.65 -53.99 -66.95
C ARG A 574 24.07 -53.42 -68.24
N VAL A 575 24.91 -52.69 -68.97
CA VAL A 575 24.65 -52.27 -70.35
C VAL A 575 25.64 -53.02 -71.25
N ILE A 576 25.11 -53.83 -72.16
CA ILE A 576 25.90 -54.77 -72.97
C ILE A 576 25.64 -54.50 -74.45
N ASP A 577 26.69 -54.30 -75.23
CA ASP A 577 26.58 -54.17 -76.69
C ASP A 577 27.48 -55.17 -77.42
N ASN A 578 27.15 -55.48 -78.69
CA ASN A 578 27.93 -56.36 -79.55
C ASN A 578 28.81 -55.61 -80.57
N GLY A 579 29.19 -54.37 -80.26
CA GLY A 579 29.91 -53.48 -81.16
C GLY A 579 31.39 -53.79 -81.34
N ARG A 580 32.11 -52.86 -81.98
CA ARG A 580 33.54 -52.99 -82.32
C ARG A 580 34.50 -53.05 -81.10
N GLY A 581 33.99 -52.77 -79.90
CA GLY A 581 34.78 -52.66 -78.68
C GLY A 581 35.70 -51.43 -78.66
N PHE A 582 36.31 -51.17 -77.51
CA PHE A 582 37.30 -50.10 -77.32
C PHE A 582 38.32 -50.47 -76.25
N ASP A 583 39.39 -49.69 -76.15
CA ASP A 583 40.39 -49.85 -75.09
C ASP A 583 39.82 -49.37 -73.74
N ALA A 584 39.49 -50.31 -72.86
CA ALA A 584 38.93 -50.05 -71.54
C ALA A 584 39.85 -49.19 -70.65
N SER A 585 41.15 -49.06 -70.97
CA SER A 585 42.05 -48.14 -70.25
C SER A 585 41.80 -46.66 -70.56
N GLN A 586 41.00 -46.35 -71.59
CA GLN A 586 40.70 -44.98 -72.02
C GLN A 586 39.37 -44.43 -71.48
N VAL A 587 38.70 -45.15 -70.57
CA VAL A 587 37.47 -44.65 -69.92
C VAL A 587 37.79 -43.38 -69.12
N PRO A 588 37.10 -42.25 -69.38
CA PRO A 588 37.34 -41.00 -68.68
C PRO A 588 37.23 -41.13 -67.15
N ARG A 589 38.22 -40.57 -66.43
CA ARG A 589 38.26 -40.56 -64.95
C ARG A 589 36.99 -39.98 -64.32
N ALA A 590 36.34 -39.03 -64.99
CA ALA A 590 35.09 -38.42 -64.54
C ALA A 590 33.94 -39.43 -64.37
N LEU A 591 33.88 -40.51 -65.15
CA LEU A 591 32.84 -41.54 -65.00
C LEU A 591 33.07 -42.39 -63.75
N TRP A 592 34.33 -42.68 -63.43
CA TRP A 592 34.71 -43.36 -62.19
C TRP A 592 34.40 -42.52 -60.95
N GLU A 593 34.68 -41.22 -61.00
CA GLU A 593 34.40 -40.29 -59.91
C GLU A 593 32.89 -40.13 -59.66
N ARG A 594 32.08 -40.05 -60.73
CA ARG A 594 30.61 -39.99 -60.62
C ARG A 594 30.00 -41.27 -60.07
N ALA A 595 30.49 -42.44 -60.49
CA ALA A 595 30.06 -43.71 -59.91
C ALA A 595 30.43 -43.79 -58.43
N GLY A 596 31.67 -43.40 -58.06
CA GLY A 596 32.10 -43.35 -56.66
C GLY A 596 31.29 -42.39 -55.79
N ALA A 597 30.87 -41.24 -56.34
CA ALA A 597 30.07 -40.24 -55.61
C ALA A 597 28.68 -40.75 -55.19
N ILE A 598 28.17 -41.79 -55.85
CA ILE A 598 26.90 -42.45 -55.50
C ILE A 598 27.10 -43.81 -54.81
N GLY A 599 28.33 -44.12 -54.39
CA GLY A 599 28.66 -45.42 -53.81
C GLY A 599 28.63 -46.59 -54.79
N ALA A 600 28.57 -46.34 -56.10
CA ALA A 600 28.55 -47.38 -57.11
C ALA A 600 29.96 -47.80 -57.53
N ARG A 601 30.17 -49.11 -57.65
CA ARG A 601 31.35 -49.68 -58.28
C ARG A 601 31.09 -49.85 -59.77
N LEU A 602 31.77 -49.05 -60.58
CA LEU A 602 31.81 -49.19 -62.05
C LEU A 602 32.80 -50.29 -62.44
N SER A 603 32.50 -51.04 -63.48
CA SER A 603 33.42 -51.97 -64.14
C SER A 603 33.11 -51.99 -65.63
N VAL A 604 34.14 -51.90 -66.46
CA VAL A 604 34.01 -51.85 -67.91
C VAL A 604 34.90 -52.92 -68.51
N GLU A 605 34.29 -53.85 -69.23
CA GLU A 605 34.99 -54.85 -70.02
C GLU A 605 34.64 -54.61 -71.50
N SER A 606 35.63 -54.44 -72.36
CA SER A 606 35.37 -54.23 -73.79
C SER A 606 36.33 -55.04 -74.64
N ARG A 607 35.75 -55.76 -75.61
CA ARG A 607 36.45 -56.50 -76.65
C ARG A 607 35.63 -56.44 -77.94
N PRO A 608 36.24 -56.64 -79.12
CA PRO A 608 35.47 -56.71 -80.36
C PRO A 608 34.34 -57.75 -80.26
N GLY A 609 33.13 -57.35 -80.60
CA GLY A 609 31.91 -58.16 -80.52
C GLY A 609 31.24 -58.20 -79.15
N ARG A 610 31.81 -57.59 -78.09
CA ARG A 610 31.18 -57.48 -76.78
C ARG A 610 31.78 -56.39 -75.89
N THR A 611 30.97 -55.43 -75.49
CA THR A 611 31.27 -54.47 -74.42
C THR A 611 30.26 -54.61 -73.29
N VAL A 612 30.71 -54.57 -72.04
CA VAL A 612 29.89 -54.64 -70.83
C VAL A 612 30.26 -53.48 -69.92
N VAL A 613 29.33 -52.57 -69.69
CA VAL A 613 29.41 -51.53 -68.66
C VAL A 613 28.54 -51.98 -67.50
N GLN A 614 29.15 -52.26 -66.35
CA GLN A 614 28.46 -52.75 -65.16
C GLN A 614 28.61 -51.78 -63.99
N LEU A 615 27.49 -51.47 -63.36
CA LEU A 615 27.38 -50.74 -62.11
C LEU A 615 26.86 -51.67 -61.02
N ALA A 616 27.53 -51.69 -59.87
CA ALA A 616 27.07 -52.40 -58.68
C ALA A 616 26.95 -51.43 -57.50
N PHE A 617 25.76 -51.33 -56.90
CA PHE A 617 25.45 -50.42 -55.79
C PHE A 617 24.32 -51.02 -54.93
N GLY A 618 24.40 -50.87 -53.61
CA GLY A 618 23.47 -51.45 -52.65
C GLY A 618 23.53 -50.72 -51.33
#